data_AF-A0A413IQL6-F1
#
_entry.id   AF-A0A413IQL6-F1
#
_cell.length_a   1.000
_cell.length_b   1.000
_cell.length_c   1.000
_cell.angle_alpha   90.00
_cell.angle_beta   90.00
_cell.angle_gamma   90.00
#
_symmetry.space_group_name_H-M   'P 1'
#
loop_
_entity.id
_entity.type
_entity.pdbx_description
1 polymer ?
#
loop_
_entity_poly.entity_id
_entity_poly.type
_entity_poly.pdbx_seq_one_letter_code
_entity_poly.pdbx_strand_id
1 'polypeptide(L)'
;SPSSDHIVCPQREQFPQGAEYYGTLLHEMAHSTGSPQRLNRTFGSFFGDALYAREELVAELTAALCGAFFGYATAPQENNAAYLKHWLTKLREEPAFLVEILGDVNKAAKMIADKVTEPINEPAAA
;
A
#
# COMPACT_ATOMS: atom_id res chain seq x y z
N SER A 1 11.00 -5.25 -4.64
CA SER A 1 12.13 -5.87 -3.92
C SER A 1 12.74 -4.89 -2.92
N PRO A 2 12.62 -5.14 -1.60
CA PRO A 2 13.18 -4.27 -0.56
C PRO A 2 14.70 -4.09 -0.64
N SER A 3 15.43 -5.14 -1.04
CA SER A 3 16.91 -5.14 -1.06
C SER A 3 17.53 -4.26 -2.14
N SER A 4 16.77 -3.99 -3.20
CA SER A 4 17.22 -3.28 -4.40
C SER A 4 16.35 -2.07 -4.71
N ASP A 5 15.54 -1.66 -3.73
CA ASP A 5 14.70 -0.47 -3.72
C ASP A 5 13.95 -0.19 -5.03
N HIS A 6 13.35 -1.22 -5.61
CA HIS A 6 12.51 -1.10 -6.78
C HIS A 6 11.20 -1.86 -6.61
N ILE A 7 10.14 -1.35 -7.23
CA ILE A 7 8.83 -1.99 -7.29
C ILE A 7 8.82 -2.97 -8.47
N VAL A 8 8.30 -4.17 -8.25
CA VAL A 8 8.07 -5.15 -9.30
C VAL A 8 6.58 -5.43 -9.32
N CYS A 9 5.94 -5.24 -10.47
CA CYS A 9 4.55 -5.60 -10.68
C CYS A 9 4.43 -6.52 -11.91
N PRO A 10 3.38 -7.35 -11.99
CA PRO A 10 3.05 -8.04 -13.23
C PRO A 10 2.77 -7.03 -14.34
N GLN A 11 2.89 -7.46 -15.60
CA GLN A 11 2.58 -6.62 -16.75
C GLN A 11 1.10 -6.25 -16.75
N ARG A 12 0.76 -5.03 -17.17
CA ARG A 12 -0.62 -4.53 -17.15
C ARG A 12 -1.55 -5.39 -17.99
N GLU A 13 -1.05 -5.97 -19.08
CA GLU A 13 -1.77 -6.86 -19.99
C GLU A 13 -2.23 -8.16 -19.32
N GLN A 14 -1.64 -8.52 -18.18
CA GLN A 14 -2.04 -9.68 -17.38
C GLN A 14 -3.29 -9.39 -16.52
N PHE A 15 -3.78 -8.14 -16.51
CA PHE A 15 -5.00 -7.72 -15.80
C PHE A 15 -6.10 -7.39 -16.81
N PRO A 16 -7.09 -8.28 -17.03
CA PRO A 16 -8.07 -8.13 -18.11
C PRO A 16 -8.88 -6.84 -18.09
N GLN A 17 -9.15 -6.29 -16.90
CA GLN A 17 -9.90 -5.03 -16.75
C GLN A 17 -8.99 -3.82 -16.50
N GLY A 18 -7.68 -4.05 -16.31
CA GLY A 18 -6.64 -3.03 -16.15
C GLY A 18 -6.71 -2.18 -14.87
N ALA A 19 -7.85 -2.15 -14.17
CA ALA A 19 -8.02 -1.41 -12.92
C ALA A 19 -7.29 -2.10 -11.76
N GLU A 20 -7.29 -3.44 -11.74
CA GLU A 20 -6.61 -4.23 -10.71
C GLU A 20 -5.10 -4.04 -10.73
N TYR A 21 -4.52 -3.73 -11.90
CA TYR A 21 -3.11 -3.37 -12.03
C TYR A 21 -2.74 -2.19 -11.13
N TYR A 22 -3.57 -1.14 -11.10
CA TYR A 22 -3.31 0.04 -10.26
C TYR A 22 -3.45 -0.28 -8.77
N GLY A 23 -4.37 -1.18 -8.40
CA GLY A 23 -4.45 -1.70 -7.04
C GLY A 23 -3.16 -2.39 -6.61
N THR A 24 -2.68 -3.33 -7.43
CA THR A 24 -1.39 -4.02 -7.19
C THR A 24 -0.23 -3.03 -7.15
N LEU A 25 -0.15 -2.09 -8.09
CA LEU A 25 0.92 -1.10 -8.12
C LEU A 25 0.92 -0.22 -6.86
N LEU A 26 -0.25 0.27 -6.44
CA LEU A 26 -0.37 1.09 -5.23
C LEU A 26 -0.03 0.31 -3.96
N HIS A 27 -0.36 -0.98 -3.91
CA HIS A 27 0.03 -1.88 -2.82
C HIS A 27 1.56 -1.99 -2.74
N GLU A 28 2.24 -2.27 -3.85
CA GLU A 28 3.71 -2.34 -3.88
C GLU A 28 4.38 -0.99 -3.59
N MET A 29 3.77 0.12 -4.05
CA MET A 29 4.19 1.47 -3.68
C MET A 29 4.09 1.71 -2.18
N ALA A 30 3.01 1.24 -1.54
CA ALA A 30 2.83 1.36 -0.10
C ALA A 30 3.94 0.63 0.67
N HIS A 31 4.27 -0.61 0.29
CA HIS A 31 5.41 -1.33 0.84
C HIS A 31 6.72 -0.57 0.67
N SER A 32 6.94 0.02 -0.52
CA SER A 32 8.14 0.79 -0.77
C SER A 32 8.29 1.91 0.28
N THR A 33 7.23 2.65 0.61
CA THR A 33 7.32 3.75 1.59
C THR A 33 7.86 3.32 2.96
N GLY A 34 7.80 2.04 3.31
CA GLY A 34 8.29 1.52 4.59
C GLY A 34 9.81 1.40 4.71
N SER A 35 10.58 1.56 3.63
CA SER A 35 12.04 1.39 3.67
C SER A 35 12.75 2.32 4.66
N PRO A 36 13.97 1.99 5.13
CA PRO A 36 14.72 2.81 6.08
C PRO A 36 15.00 4.24 5.62
N GLN A 37 15.08 4.48 4.31
CA GLN A 37 15.31 5.79 3.72
C GLN A 37 14.02 6.64 3.59
N ARG A 38 12.86 6.04 3.90
CA ARG A 38 11.54 6.68 3.80
C ARG A 38 10.87 6.71 5.19
N LEU A 39 9.82 5.93 5.42
CA LEU A 39 9.08 5.93 6.68
C LEU A 39 9.68 5.00 7.75
N ASN A 40 10.69 4.20 7.39
CA ASN A 40 11.44 3.33 8.30
C ASN A 40 10.52 2.47 9.19
N ARG A 41 9.54 1.81 8.56
CA ARG A 41 8.62 0.89 9.27
C ARG A 41 9.36 -0.41 9.58
N THR A 42 8.93 -1.07 10.65
CA THR A 42 9.47 -2.38 11.03
C THR A 42 8.76 -3.49 10.23
N PHE A 43 9.53 -4.29 9.51
CA PHE A 43 9.04 -5.44 8.76
C PHE A 43 9.28 -6.74 9.55
N GLY A 44 8.43 -7.73 9.28
CA GLY A 44 8.62 -9.09 9.75
C GLY A 44 9.83 -9.78 9.11
N SER A 45 10.24 -10.89 9.71
CA SER A 45 11.36 -11.71 9.24
C SER A 45 10.90 -12.82 8.29
N PHE A 46 9.63 -13.24 8.36
CA PHE A 46 9.09 -14.29 7.51
C PHE A 46 7.58 -14.15 7.26
N PHE A 47 7.12 -14.76 6.17
CA PHE A 47 5.72 -14.78 5.79
C PHE A 47 4.85 -15.37 6.91
N GLY A 48 3.79 -14.64 7.28
CA GLY A 48 2.84 -15.06 8.31
C GLY A 48 3.20 -14.68 9.74
N ASP A 49 4.32 -13.99 9.98
CA ASP A 49 4.55 -13.38 11.29
C ASP A 49 3.67 -12.13 11.52
N ALA A 50 3.58 -11.68 12.77
CA ALA A 50 2.68 -10.57 13.14
C ALA A 50 3.09 -9.22 12.52
N LEU A 51 4.39 -8.98 12.35
CA LEU A 51 4.89 -7.75 11.74
C LEU A 51 4.70 -7.77 10.22
N TYR A 52 4.87 -8.94 9.59
CA TYR A 52 4.51 -9.16 8.19
C TYR A 52 3.02 -8.88 7.97
N ALA A 53 2.14 -9.48 8.77
CA ALA A 53 0.71 -9.25 8.66
C ALA A 53 0.34 -7.77 8.87
N ARG A 54 0.95 -7.10 9.85
CA ARG A 54 0.75 -5.65 10.09
C ARG A 54 1.11 -4.84 8.84
N GLU A 55 2.24 -5.13 8.21
CA GLU A 55 2.71 -4.39 7.04
C GLU A 55 1.82 -4.62 5.82
N GLU A 56 1.35 -5.85 5.58
CA GLU A 56 0.36 -6.14 4.55
C GLU A 56 -0.93 -5.34 4.77
N LEU A 57 -1.37 -5.20 6.03
CA LEU A 57 -2.54 -4.38 6.35
C LEU A 57 -2.30 -2.89 6.06
N VAL A 58 -1.11 -2.37 6.37
CA VAL A 58 -0.74 -0.99 5.99
C VAL A 58 -0.74 -0.84 4.48
N ALA A 59 -0.20 -1.80 3.73
CA ALA A 59 -0.13 -1.75 2.27
C ALA A 59 -1.52 -1.77 1.62
N GLU A 60 -2.39 -2.70 2.03
CA GLU A 60 -3.75 -2.84 1.53
C GLU A 60 -4.61 -1.60 1.79
N LEU A 61 -4.58 -1.07 3.02
CA LEU A 61 -5.35 0.13 3.37
C LEU A 61 -4.81 1.38 2.66
N THR A 62 -3.50 1.48 2.48
CA THR A 62 -2.88 2.57 1.71
C THR A 62 -3.30 2.49 0.25
N ALA A 63 -3.25 1.30 -0.36
CA ALA A 63 -3.67 1.09 -1.74
C ALA A 63 -5.16 1.44 -1.95
N ALA A 64 -6.02 1.03 -1.03
CA ALA A 64 -7.44 1.38 -1.07
C ALA A 64 -7.67 2.89 -0.94
N LEU A 65 -6.99 3.55 0.00
CA LEU A 65 -7.11 5.00 0.21
C LEU A 65 -6.63 5.80 -1.00
N CYS A 66 -5.43 5.46 -1.54
CA CYS A 66 -4.90 6.07 -2.75
C CYS A 66 -5.78 5.78 -3.97
N GLY A 67 -6.26 4.53 -4.11
CA GLY A 67 -7.14 4.14 -5.20
C GLY A 67 -8.45 4.93 -5.21
N ALA A 68 -9.03 5.18 -4.02
CA ALA A 68 -10.20 6.05 -3.87
C ALA A 68 -9.86 7.51 -4.19
N PHE A 69 -8.72 8.01 -3.71
CA PHE A 69 -8.26 9.39 -3.96
C PHE A 69 -8.02 9.67 -5.46
N PHE A 70 -7.40 8.74 -6.18
CA PHE A 70 -7.12 8.87 -7.61
C PHE A 70 -8.26 8.43 -8.53
N GLY A 71 -9.32 7.83 -7.98
CA GLY A 71 -10.50 7.40 -8.74
C GLY A 71 -10.37 6.05 -9.45
N TYR A 72 -9.40 5.21 -9.06
CA TYR A 72 -9.18 3.87 -9.64
C TYR A 72 -9.86 2.73 -8.87
N ALA A 73 -10.22 2.95 -7.61
CA ALA A 73 -10.90 1.96 -6.76
C ALA A 73 -12.24 2.51 -6.27
N THR A 74 -13.29 2.32 -7.08
CA THR A 74 -14.66 2.79 -6.76
C THR A 74 -15.48 1.75 -5.98
N ALA A 75 -14.99 0.51 -5.83
CA ALA A 75 -15.65 -0.56 -5.08
C ALA A 75 -14.63 -1.48 -4.36
N PRO A 76 -14.95 -1.99 -3.15
CA PRO A 76 -14.14 -2.99 -2.47
C PRO A 76 -14.04 -4.28 -3.29
N GLN A 77 -12.84 -4.89 -3.39
CA GLN A 77 -12.67 -6.19 -4.04
C GLN A 77 -13.07 -7.34 -3.11
N GLU A 78 -13.56 -8.46 -3.66
CA GLU A 78 -14.06 -9.60 -2.88
C GLU A 78 -12.99 -10.27 -2.00
N ASN A 79 -11.74 -10.33 -2.48
CA ASN A 79 -10.57 -10.83 -1.75
C ASN A 79 -10.29 -9.99 -0.48
N ASN A 80 -10.59 -8.68 -0.47
CA ASN A 80 -10.34 -7.81 0.69
C ASN A 80 -11.16 -8.24 1.92
N ALA A 81 -12.36 -8.80 1.72
CA ALA A 81 -13.26 -9.17 2.81
C ALA A 81 -12.71 -10.33 3.67
N ALA A 82 -12.01 -11.29 3.05
CA ALA A 82 -11.43 -12.44 3.75
C ALA A 82 -10.32 -12.00 4.71
N TYR A 83 -9.45 -11.08 4.29
CA TYR A 83 -8.40 -10.51 5.13
C TYR A 83 -9.01 -9.68 6.27
N LEU A 84 -9.97 -8.79 5.96
CA LEU A 84 -10.64 -7.95 6.95
C LEU A 84 -11.31 -8.76 8.07
N LYS A 85 -11.86 -9.94 7.77
CA LYS A 85 -12.45 -10.83 8.79
C LYS A 85 -11.45 -11.28 9.85
N HIS A 86 -10.22 -11.62 9.45
CA HIS A 86 -9.17 -11.98 10.40
C HIS A 86 -8.78 -10.78 11.28
N TRP A 87 -8.72 -9.59 10.66
CA TRP A 87 -8.40 -8.34 11.34
C TRP A 87 -9.48 -7.89 12.33
N LEU A 88 -10.76 -8.07 12.03
CA LEU A 88 -11.87 -7.68 12.93
C LEU A 88 -11.77 -8.32 14.32
N THR A 89 -11.24 -9.54 14.43
CA THR A 89 -11.00 -10.17 15.73
C THR A 89 -9.89 -9.43 16.49
N LYS A 90 -8.77 -9.14 15.84
CA LYS A 90 -7.65 -8.38 16.44
C LYS A 90 -8.04 -6.95 16.81
N LEU A 91 -8.85 -6.31 15.98
CA LEU A 91 -9.34 -4.95 16.22
C LEU A 91 -10.26 -4.86 17.45
N ARG A 92 -10.98 -5.93 17.78
CA ARG A 92 -11.77 -6.01 19.02
C ARG A 92 -10.91 -6.20 20.26
N GLU A 93 -9.80 -6.91 20.13
CA GLU A 93 -8.86 -7.16 21.23
C GLU A 93 -8.06 -5.89 21.59
N GLU A 94 -7.63 -5.11 20.58
CA GLU A 94 -6.73 -3.97 20.79
C GLU A 94 -7.02 -2.80 19.82
N PRO A 95 -7.96 -1.90 20.14
CA PRO A 95 -8.31 -0.77 19.25
C PRO A 95 -7.16 0.22 19.02
N ALA A 96 -6.23 0.35 19.98
CA ALA A 96 -5.06 1.23 19.86
C ALA A 96 -4.15 0.83 18.69
N PHE A 97 -4.06 -0.47 18.40
CA PHE A 97 -3.34 -1.01 17.26
C PHE A 97 -3.84 -0.44 15.93
N LEU A 98 -5.15 -0.21 15.81
CA LEU A 98 -5.73 0.39 14.60
C LEU A 98 -5.28 1.84 14.41
N VAL A 99 -5.22 2.62 15.49
CA VAL A 99 -4.81 4.04 15.42
C VAL A 99 -3.37 4.15 14.93
N GLU A 100 -2.49 3.27 15.40
CA GLU A 100 -1.11 3.20 14.94
C GLU A 100 -1.01 2.86 13.45
N ILE A 101 -1.72 1.81 13.01
CA ILE A 101 -1.78 1.41 11.59
C ILE A 101 -2.31 2.54 10.72
N LEU A 102 -3.40 3.19 11.11
CA LEU A 102 -3.97 4.29 10.35
C LEU A 102 -3.02 5.49 10.27
N GLY A 103 -2.19 5.70 11.31
CA GLY A 103 -1.11 6.68 11.28
C GLY A 103 -0.07 6.39 10.19
N ASP A 104 0.32 5.13 10.04
CA ASP A 104 1.25 4.69 8.98
C ASP A 104 0.61 4.73 7.58
N VAL A 105 -0.65 4.30 7.46
CA VAL A 105 -1.43 4.39 6.22
C VAL A 105 -1.51 5.83 5.73
N ASN A 106 -1.80 6.78 6.62
CA ASN A 106 -1.91 8.18 6.24
C ASN A 106 -0.56 8.76 5.76
N LYS A 107 0.54 8.42 6.43
CA LYS A 107 1.90 8.85 6.01
C LYS A 107 2.28 8.25 4.65
N ALA A 108 2.02 6.96 4.45
CA ALA A 108 2.32 6.26 3.21
C ALA A 108 1.48 6.81 2.05
N ALA A 109 0.18 6.97 2.25
CA ALA A 109 -0.73 7.54 1.26
C ALA A 109 -0.35 8.97 0.88
N LYS A 110 -0.02 9.81 1.88
CA LYS A 110 0.47 11.17 1.62
C LYS A 110 1.74 11.16 0.77
N MET A 111 2.73 10.33 1.11
CA MET A 111 3.98 10.26 0.35
C MET A 111 3.74 9.83 -1.10
N ILE A 112 2.86 8.85 -1.32
CA ILE A 112 2.47 8.41 -2.66
C ILE A 112 1.75 9.53 -3.42
N ALA A 113 0.77 10.17 -2.80
CA ALA A 113 0.00 11.25 -3.40
C ALA A 113 0.89 12.43 -3.78
N ASP A 114 1.76 12.87 -2.87
CA ASP A 114 2.71 13.94 -3.12
C ASP A 114 3.60 13.56 -4.32
N LYS A 115 4.15 12.33 -4.35
CA LYS A 115 5.06 11.92 -5.42
C LYS A 115 4.40 11.75 -6.79
N VAL A 116 3.15 11.27 -6.83
CA VAL A 116 2.39 11.06 -8.07
C VAL A 116 1.85 12.37 -8.64
N THR A 117 1.56 13.35 -7.77
CA THR A 117 1.02 14.66 -8.17
C THR A 117 2.09 15.74 -8.34
N GLU A 118 3.35 15.45 -8.02
CA GLU A 118 4.49 16.31 -8.32
C GLU A 118 4.50 16.70 -9.81
N PRO A 119 4.60 17.99 -10.14
CA PRO A 119 4.72 18.43 -11.53
C PRO A 119 5.94 17.78 -12.17
N ILE A 120 5.74 17.14 -13.32
CA ILE A 120 6.85 16.62 -14.11
C ILE A 120 7.61 17.82 -14.66
N ASN A 121 8.73 18.18 -14.02
CA ASN A 121 9.69 19.09 -14.62
C ASN A 121 10.37 18.33 -15.76
N GLU A 122 9.79 18.42 -16.96
CA GLU A 122 10.51 18.01 -18.16
C GLU A 122 11.76 18.88 -18.28
N PRO A 123 12.96 18.30 -18.46
CA PRO A 123 14.12 19.08 -18.83
C PRO A 123 13.78 19.80 -20.13
N ALA A 124 13.90 21.13 -20.14
CA ALA A 124 13.77 21.93 -21.35
C ALA A 124 14.64 21.28 -22.43
N ALA A 125 14.02 20.93 -23.57
CA ALA A 125 14.71 20.33 -24.69
C ALA A 125 15.97 21.14 -25.01
N ALA A 126 17.14 20.50 -24.85
CA ALA A 126 18.44 21.05 -25.17
C ALA A 126 18.68 21.03 -26.69
#